data_AF-A0A0E3P1D7-F1
#
_entry.id   AF-A0A0E3P1D7-F1
#
_cell.length_a   1.000
_cell.length_b   1.000
_cell.length_c   1.000
_cell.angle_alpha   90.00
_cell.angle_beta   90.00
_cell.angle_gamma   90.00
#
_symmetry.space_group_name_H-M   'P 1'
#
loop_
_entity.id
_entity.type
_entity.pdbx_description
1 polymer ?
#
loop_
_entity_poly.entity_id
_entity_poly.type
_entity_poly.pdbx_seq_one_letter_code
_entity_poly.pdbx_strand_id
1 'polypeptide(L)' 'MIELIRSAVKLGITFFDTAEIYGPYVNEELVGEALEPYEGKVVIATKFGVAFGYG' A
#
# COMPACT_ATOMS: atom_id res chain seq x y z
N MET A 1 -9.84 -0.76 -6.48
CA MET A 1 -8.41 -1.02 -6.26
C MET A 1 -8.16 -2.20 -5.33
N ILE A 2 -8.97 -2.40 -4.28
CA ILE A 2 -8.87 -3.55 -3.37
C ILE A 2 -8.80 -4.89 -4.11
N GLU A 3 -9.77 -5.19 -4.98
CA GLU A 3 -9.78 -6.45 -5.73
C GLU A 3 -8.56 -6.66 -6.63
N LEU A 4 -7.94 -5.58 -7.12
CA LEU A 4 -6.70 -5.66 -7.89
C LEU A 4 -5.53 -6.11 -6.99
N ILE A 5 -5.35 -5.47 -5.84
CA ILE A 5 -4.31 -5.82 -4.86
C ILE A 5 -4.50 -7.26 -4.38
N ARG A 6 -5.75 -7.66 -4.06
CA ARG A 6 -6.07 -9.04 -3.66
C ARG A 6 -5.77 -10.05 -4.77
N SER A 7 -6.03 -9.69 -6.03
CA SER A 7 -5.69 -10.55 -7.17
C SER A 7 -4.18 -10.72 -7.33
N ALA A 8 -3.39 -9.68 -7.06
CA ALA A 8 -1.93 -9.80 -7.05
C ALA A 8 -1.44 -10.83 -6.02
N VAL A 9 -2.03 -10.83 -4.81
CA VAL A 9 -1.72 -11.85 -3.79
C VAL A 9 -2.09 -13.25 -4.28
N LYS A 10 -3.25 -13.43 -4.93
CA LYS A 10 -3.68 -14.71 -5.52
C LYS A 10 -2.73 -15.20 -6.62
N LEU A 11 -2.02 -14.28 -7.29
CA LEU A 11 -1.01 -14.58 -8.31
C LEU A 11 0.40 -14.80 -7.72
N GLY A 12 0.55 -14.78 -6.39
CA GLY A 12 1.82 -15.04 -5.71
C GLY A 12 2.71 -13.81 -5.51
N ILE A 13 2.20 -12.60 -5.75
CA ILE A 13 2.92 -11.38 -5.39
C ILE A 13 2.87 -11.20 -3.86
N THR A 14 4.04 -11.08 -3.24
CA THR A 14 4.18 -11.00 -1.78
C THR A 14 4.88 -9.73 -1.30
N PHE A 15 5.31 -8.85 -2.20
CA PHE A 15 5.97 -7.59 -1.85
C PHE A 15 5.17 -6.40 -2.41
N PHE A 16 4.73 -5.51 -1.52
CA PHE A 16 3.91 -4.35 -1.85
C PHE A 16 4.60 -3.08 -1.36
N ASP A 17 4.71 -2.09 -2.25
CA ASP A 17 5.36 -0.81 -1.98
C ASP A 17 4.34 0.33 -2.10
N THR A 18 4.30 1.21 -1.09
CA THR A 18 3.42 2.38 -1.02
C THR A 18 4.19 3.61 -0.52
N ALA A 19 3.53 4.76 -0.38
CA ALA A 19 4.08 5.97 0.19
C ALA A 19 2.96 6.89 0.72
N GLU A 20 3.26 7.72 1.72
CA GLU A 20 2.33 8.71 2.28
C GLU A 20 1.76 9.68 1.21
N ILE A 21 2.54 9.92 0.14
CA ILE A 21 2.27 10.93 -0.89
C ILE A 21 1.36 10.42 -2.03
N TYR A 22 1.24 9.10 -2.21
CA TYR A 22 0.40 8.53 -3.26
C TYR A 22 -1.05 8.72 -2.83
N GLY A 23 -1.82 9.59 -3.50
CA GLY A 23 -3.14 10.00 -3.00
C GLY A 23 -3.03 10.49 -1.55
N PRO A 24 -2.60 11.74 -1.31
CA PRO A 24 -2.07 12.16 -0.01
C PRO A 24 -2.88 11.62 1.17
N TYR A 25 -2.22 10.78 1.98
CA TYR A 25 -2.75 10.14 3.18
C TYR A 25 -3.86 9.10 3.00
N VAL A 26 -4.24 8.71 1.77
CA VAL A 26 -5.32 7.72 1.52
C VAL A 26 -4.83 6.39 0.94
N ASN A 27 -3.67 6.34 0.26
CA ASN A 27 -3.24 5.08 -0.38
C ASN A 27 -2.75 4.03 0.63
N GLU A 28 -2.16 4.45 1.76
CA GLU A 28 -1.77 3.50 2.82
C GLU A 28 -2.99 2.85 3.48
N GLU A 29 -4.09 3.59 3.69
CA GLU A 29 -5.35 3.04 4.19
C GLU A 29 -5.93 2.00 3.21
N LEU A 30 -5.95 2.35 1.92
CA LEU A 30 -6.42 1.46 0.85
C LEU A 30 -5.59 0.17 0.75
N VAL A 31 -4.26 0.27 0.85
CA VAL A 31 -3.35 -0.88 0.85
C VAL A 31 -3.56 -1.73 2.11
N GLY A 32 -3.73 -1.10 3.26
CA GLY A 32 -4.05 -1.77 4.53
C GLY A 32 -5.35 -2.57 4.45
N GLU A 33 -6.45 -1.93 3.99
CA GLU A 33 -7.75 -2.59 3.81
C GLU A 33 -7.68 -3.77 2.84
N ALA A 34 -6.90 -3.63 1.76
CA ALA A 34 -6.75 -4.68 0.78
C ALA A 34 -5.95 -5.89 1.31
N LEU A 35 -4.94 -5.65 2.13
CA LEU A 35 -3.98 -6.66 2.60
C LEU A 35 -4.32 -7.27 3.97
N GLU A 36 -5.27 -6.71 4.73
CA GLU A 36 -5.69 -7.20 6.05
C GLU A 36 -5.95 -8.73 6.09
N PRO A 37 -6.63 -9.35 5.10
CA PRO A 37 -6.84 -10.80 5.10
C PRO A 37 -5.57 -11.66 4.87
N TYR A 38 -4.43 -11.05 4.58
CA TYR A 38 -3.18 -11.70 4.19
C TYR A 38 -2.03 -11.42 5.17
N GLU A 39 -2.36 -11.09 6.42
CA GLU A 39 -1.38 -10.92 7.49
C GLU A 39 -0.42 -12.12 7.57
N GLY A 40 0.89 -11.83 7.71
CA GLY A 40 1.95 -12.84 7.73
C GLY A 40 2.27 -13.49 6.38
N LYS A 41 1.57 -13.14 5.29
CA LYS A 41 1.82 -13.67 3.93
C LYS A 41 2.48 -12.67 2.99
N VAL A 42 2.53 -11.40 3.37
CA VAL A 42 3.03 -10.30 2.54
C VAL A 42 4.01 -9.42 3.32
N VAL A 43 4.90 -8.76 2.60
CA VAL A 43 5.80 -7.73 3.09
C VAL A 43 5.36 -6.39 2.52
N ILE A 44 5.25 -5.38 3.38
CA ILE A 44 4.85 -4.03 2.99
C ILE A 44 6.04 -3.09 3.21
N ALA A 45 6.41 -2.36 2.17
CA ALA A 45 7.35 -1.25 2.22
C ALA A 45 6.57 0.07 2.08
N THR A 46 6.95 1.08 2.86
CA THR A 46 6.42 2.43 2.71
C THR A 46 7.52 3.49 2.71
N LYS A 47 7.19 4.70 2.28
CA LYS A 47 8.09 5.85 2.15
C LYS A 47 7.44 7.06 2.81
N PHE A 48 8.26 7.85 3.49
CA PHE A 48 7.89 9.06 4.21
C PHE A 48 8.94 10.16 4.02
N GLY A 49 8.61 11.38 4.45
CA GLY A 49 9.52 12.53 4.44
C GLY A 49 9.29 13.50 3.27
N VAL A 50 8.14 13.41 2.59
CA VAL A 50 7.77 14.37 1.55
C VAL A 50 7.08 15.56 2.19
N ALA A 51 7.77 16.71 2.22
CA ALA A 51 7.17 17.97 2.61
C ALA A 51 6.75 18.76 1.35
N PHE A 52 5.46 19.12 1.25
CA PHE A 52 5.05 20.18 0.35
C PHE A 52 5.55 21.50 0.95
N GLY A 53 6.68 22.00 0.44
CA GLY A 53 7.17 23.33 0.83
C GLY A 53 6.11 24.39 0.51
N TYR A 54 5.94 25.35 1.44
CA TYR A 54 5.22 26.59 1.16
C TYR A 54 5.89 27.26 -0.05
N GLY A 55 5.17 27.30 -1.17
CA GLY A 55 5.45 28.25 -2.25
C GLY A 55 5.09 29.66 -1.81
#